data_AF-A0A2E1EKZ2-F1
#
_entry.id   AF-A0A2E1EKZ2-F1
#
_cell.length_a   1.000
_cell.length_b   1.000
_cell.length_c   1.000
_cell.angle_alpha   90.00
_cell.angle_beta   90.00
_cell.angle_gamma   90.00
#
_symmetry.space_group_name_H-M   'P 1'
#
loop_
_entity.id
_entity.type
_entity.pdbx_description
1 polymer ?
#
loop_
_entity_poly.entity_id
_entity_poly.type
_entity_poly.pdbx_seq_one_letter_code
_entity_poly.pdbx_strand_id
1 'polypeptide(L)' 'MSYSKPIKSPCISICAVDGRANVCRGCGRSLKEIAGWGAMSDAERDEVLRELPSRIESLGDKASAREEAMAKIREALGD' A
#
# COMPACT_ATOMS: atom_id res chain seq x y z
N MET A 1 7.77 -4.42 -28.59
CA MET A 1 6.99 -4.24 -27.36
C MET A 1 7.60 -3.11 -26.55
N SER A 2 6.88 -2.00 -26.35
CA SER A 2 7.29 -0.97 -25.40
C SER A 2 6.76 -1.37 -24.03
N TYR A 3 7.67 -1.61 -23.07
CA TYR A 3 7.29 -1.91 -21.70
C TYR A 3 7.17 -0.59 -20.94
N SER A 4 5.95 -0.28 -20.49
CA SER A 4 5.68 0.86 -19.61
C SER A 4 6.48 0.73 -18.32
N LYS A 5 6.97 1.86 -17.80
CA LYS A 5 7.69 1.95 -16.52
C LYS A 5 6.89 1.24 -15.41
N PRO A 6 7.53 0.45 -14.51
CA PRO A 6 6.83 -0.23 -13.44
C PRO A 6 6.07 0.76 -12.55
N ILE A 7 4.79 0.48 -12.30
CA ILE A 7 3.97 1.26 -11.36
C ILE A 7 4.46 0.97 -9.94
N LYS A 8 4.70 2.03 -9.16
CA LYS A 8 5.02 1.94 -7.72
C LYS A 8 3.93 1.13 -7.00
N SER A 9 4.31 0.13 -6.21
CA SER A 9 3.35 -0.71 -5.49
C SER A 9 3.89 -1.11 -4.11
N PRO A 10 3.18 -0.83 -3.01
CA PRO A 10 3.56 -1.21 -1.65
C PRO A 10 3.09 -2.63 -1.29
N CYS A 11 2.71 -3.46 -2.28
CA CYS A 11 2.12 -4.76 -2.03
C CYS A 11 3.19 -5.78 -1.61
N ILE A 12 3.02 -6.38 -0.43
CA ILE A 12 3.85 -7.47 0.09
C ILE A 12 3.27 -8.86 -0.22
N SER A 13 2.40 -8.96 -1.23
CA SER A 13 1.68 -10.20 -1.61
C SER A 13 0.81 -10.82 -0.51
N ILE A 14 0.49 -10.06 0.53
CA ILE A 14 -0.47 -10.43 1.56
C ILE A 14 -1.80 -9.72 1.29
N CYS A 15 -2.79 -10.48 0.81
CA CYS A 15 -4.14 -9.97 0.58
C CYS A 15 -5.04 -10.38 1.75
N ALA A 16 -5.08 -9.54 2.78
CA ALA A 16 -5.85 -9.83 3.99
C ALA A 16 -6.49 -8.55 4.54
N VAL A 17 -7.73 -8.23 4.16
CA VAL A 17 -8.40 -6.99 4.58
C VAL A 17 -8.97 -7.12 6.00
N ASP A 18 -8.76 -6.12 6.86
CA ASP A 18 -9.49 -5.98 8.12
C ASP A 18 -10.84 -5.30 7.82
N GLY A 19 -11.94 -6.02 8.06
CA GLY A 19 -13.29 -5.53 7.75
C GLY A 19 -13.78 -4.38 8.63
N ARG A 20 -13.15 -4.11 9.78
CA ARG A 20 -13.49 -2.95 10.63
C ARG A 20 -12.69 -1.72 10.20
N ALA A 21 -11.40 -1.88 9.93
CA ALA A 21 -10.51 -0.81 9.50
C ALA A 21 -10.60 -0.52 8.00
N ASN A 22 -11.26 -1.39 7.21
CA ASN A 22 -11.44 -1.28 5.76
C ASN A 22 -10.13 -1.14 4.96
N VAL A 23 -9.03 -1.68 5.51
CA VAL A 23 -7.70 -1.64 4.91
C VAL A 23 -7.07 -3.02 4.86
N CYS A 24 -6.18 -3.24 3.90
CA CYS A 24 -5.35 -4.43 3.79
C CYS A 24 -4.36 -4.49 4.95
N ARG A 25 -4.32 -5.60 5.68
CA ARG A 25 -3.38 -5.86 6.77
C ARG A 25 -1.93 -6.06 6.30
N GLY A 26 -1.73 -6.30 5.01
CA GLY A 26 -0.41 -6.41 4.39
C GLY A 26 0.15 -5.04 4.02
N CYS A 27 -0.54 -4.30 3.14
CA CYS A 27 -0.03 -3.05 2.58
C CYS A 27 -0.72 -1.77 3.08
N GLY A 28 -1.73 -1.87 3.96
CA GLY A 28 -2.43 -0.70 4.53
C GLY A 28 -3.41 -0.01 3.58
N ARG A 29 -3.52 -0.46 2.33
CA ARG A 29 -4.42 0.13 1.32
C ARG A 29 -5.85 -0.35 1.49
N SER A 30 -6.80 0.55 1.28
CA SER A 30 -8.22 0.25 1.18
C SER A 30 -8.56 -0.47 -0.12
N LEU A 31 -9.70 -1.15 -0.13
CA LEU A 31 -10.20 -1.82 -1.34
C LEU A 31 -10.43 -0.86 -2.51
N LYS A 32 -10.86 0.38 -2.24
CA LYS A 32 -11.06 1.41 -3.27
C LYS A 32 -9.73 1.79 -3.93
N GLU A 33 -8.69 2.00 -3.13
CA GLU A 33 -7.36 2.30 -3.66
C GLU A 33 -6.81 1.10 -4.44
N ILE A 34 -7.00 -0.14 -3.96
CA ILE A 34 -6.59 -1.36 -4.67
C ILE A 34 -7.23 -1.44 -6.05
N ALA A 35 -8.55 -1.22 -6.14
CA ALA A 35 -9.28 -1.25 -7.40
C ALA A 35 -8.87 -0.11 -8.36
N GLY A 36 -8.58 1.09 -7.84
CA GLY A 36 -8.23 2.27 -8.63
C GLY A 36 -6.76 2.43 -9.01
N TRP A 37 -5.85 1.60 -8.47
CA TRP A 37 -4.40 1.87 -8.51
C TRP A 37 -3.81 2.10 -9.89
N GLY A 38 -4.22 1.28 -10.86
CA GLY A 38 -3.70 1.33 -12.22
C GLY A 38 -4.09 2.63 -12.93
N ALA A 39 -5.22 3.23 -12.53
CA ALA A 39 -5.74 4.47 -13.09
C ALA A 39 -5.26 5.73 -12.36
N MET A 40 -4.77 5.60 -11.12
CA MET A 40 -4.21 6.72 -10.36
C MET A 40 -2.94 7.25 -11.03
N SER A 41 -2.77 8.57 -10.99
CA SER A 41 -1.53 9.26 -11.36
C SER A 41 -0.42 8.97 -10.34
N ASP A 42 0.84 9.24 -10.71
CA ASP A 42 1.98 9.06 -9.81
C ASP A 42 1.85 9.95 -8.55
N ALA A 43 1.30 11.15 -8.68
CA ALA A 43 1.06 12.04 -7.55
C ALA A 43 0.00 11.49 -6.58
N GLU A 44 -1.10 10.93 -7.10
CA GLU A 44 -2.13 10.29 -6.27
C GLU A 44 -1.58 9.03 -5.57
N ARG A 45 -0.75 8.25 -6.26
CA ARG A 45 -0.10 7.07 -5.67
C ARG A 45 0.85 7.48 -4.55
N ASP A 46 1.66 8.51 -4.76
CA ASP A 46 2.59 9.02 -3.74
C ASP A 46 1.83 9.53 -2.51
N GLU A 47 0.68 10.19 -2.70
CA GLU A 47 -0.18 10.62 -1.60
C GLU A 47 -0.70 9.44 -0.80
N VAL A 48 -1.27 8.43 -1.48
CA VAL A 48 -1.74 7.21 -0.82
C VAL A 48 -0.58 6.55 -0.05
N LEU A 49 0.59 6.41 -0.69
CA LEU A 49 1.78 5.79 -0.10
C LEU A 49 2.23 6.50 1.19
N ARG A 50 2.14 7.83 1.27
CA ARG A 50 2.47 8.59 2.49
C ARG A 50 1.50 8.35 3.64
N GLU A 51 0.24 7.99 3.35
CA GLU A 51 -0.75 7.68 4.38
C GLU A 51 -0.65 6.24 4.91
N LEU A 52 -0.08 5.31 4.13
CA LEU A 52 -0.03 3.89 4.50
C LEU A 52 0.72 3.60 5.80
N PRO A 53 1.86 4.26 6.14
CA PRO A 53 2.54 4.04 7.41
C PRO A 53 1.61 4.25 8.59
N SER A 54 0.93 5.40 8.66
CA SER A 54 -0.03 5.71 9.73
C SER A 54 -1.15 4.67 9.85
N ARG A 55 -1.62 4.12 8.71
CA ARG A 55 -2.64 3.06 8.68
C ARG A 55 -2.11 1.73 9.18
N ILE A 56 -0.90 1.35 8.78
CA ILE A 56 -0.23 0.13 9.28
C ILE A 56 0.04 0.24 10.79
N GLU A 57 0.46 1.41 11.28
CA GLU A 57 0.65 1.63 12.71
C GLU A 57 -0.67 1.52 13.49
N SER A 58 -1.76 2.04 12.92
CA SER A 58 -3.10 1.93 13.51
C SER A 58 -3.63 0.49 13.57
N LEU A 59 -3.11 -0.42 12.74
CA LEU A 59 -3.47 -1.84 12.78
C LEU A 59 -2.81 -2.60 13.94
N GLY A 60 -1.66 -2.13 14.45
CA GLY A 60 -0.92 -2.78 15.54
C GLY A 60 -0.69 -4.27 15.29
N ASP A 61 -1.09 -5.11 16.25
CA ASP A 61 -0.96 -6.58 16.21
C ASP A 61 -1.69 -7.25 15.04
N LYS A 62 -2.60 -6.52 14.37
CA LYS A 62 -3.33 -7.05 13.22
C LYS A 62 -2.55 -6.92 11.92
N ALA A 63 -1.50 -6.10 11.86
CA ALA A 63 -0.67 -5.98 10.68
C ALA A 63 0.07 -7.30 10.41
N SER A 64 -0.04 -7.83 9.19
CA SER A 64 0.48 -9.16 8.88
C SER A 64 2.01 -9.21 8.81
N ALA A 65 2.65 -8.09 8.46
CA ALA A 65 4.10 -7.92 8.49
C ALA A 65 4.45 -6.42 8.53
N ARG A 66 4.29 -5.77 9.70
CA ARG A 66 4.47 -4.32 9.86
C ARG A 66 5.80 -3.83 9.29
N GLU A 67 6.91 -4.46 9.67
CA GLU A 67 8.25 -4.04 9.23
C GLU A 67 8.43 -4.15 7.71
N GLU A 68 7.97 -5.25 7.11
CA GLU A 68 8.04 -5.47 5.65
C GLU A 68 7.14 -4.48 4.89
N ALA A 69 5.94 -4.22 5.41
CA ALA A 69 5.03 -3.23 4.86
C ALA A 69 5.68 -1.84 4.84
N MET A 70 6.31 -1.42 5.95
CA MET A 70 7.01 -0.14 6.03
C MET A 70 8.20 -0.08 5.07
N ALA A 71 8.99 -1.14 4.97
CA ALA A 71 10.11 -1.20 4.03
C ALA A 71 9.64 -1.05 2.58
N LYS A 72 8.56 -1.73 2.19
CA LYS A 72 8.00 -1.62 0.84
C LYS A 72 7.33 -0.28 0.55
N ILE A 73 6.73 0.36 1.55
CA ILE A 73 6.21 1.72 1.41
C ILE A 73 7.34 2.72 1.15
N ARG A 74 8.45 2.62 1.89
CA ARG A 74 9.64 3.47 1.67
C ARG A 74 10.25 3.25 0.28
N GLU A 75 10.43 1.99 -0.12
CA GLU A 75 10.89 1.63 -1.47
C GLU A 75 9.99 2.22 -2.56
N ALA A 76 8.66 2.18 -2.36
CA ALA A 76 7.70 2.72 -3.31
C ALA A 76 7.72 4.26 -3.37
N LEU A 77 7.98 4.94 -2.25
CA LEU A 77 8.15 6.40 -2.22
C LEU A 77 9.48 6.84 -2.84
N GLY A 78 10.51 5.98 -2.79
CA GLY A 78 11.85 6.26 -3.30
C GLY A 78 12.75 6.99 -2.30
N ASP A 79 12.44 6.87 -1.01
CA ASP A 79 13.28 7.30 0.12
C ASP A 79 14.34 6.25 0.48
#